data_AF-A0A9P7Y8B5-F1
#
_entry.id   AF-A0A9P7Y8B5-F1
#
_cell.length_a   1.000
_cell.length_b   1.000
_cell.length_c   1.000
_cell.angle_alpha   90.00
_cell.angle_beta   90.00
_cell.angle_gamma   90.00
#
_symmetry.space_group_name_H-M   'P 1'
#
loop_
_entity.id
_entity.type
_entity.pdbx_description
1 polymer ?
#
loop_
_entity_poly.entity_id
_entity_poly.type
_entity_poly.pdbx_seq_one_letter_code
_entity_poly.pdbx_strand_id
1 'polypeptide(L)'
;MATFRDTFMPHFKGHPEGWLPAEKDCHWCQIATYKTHGTAYVSIINRVDEVPLQTNFLFIESSEPGEGIILPDPNFFSGCDCRKSGHCKTGRCTCHQDMADPDDVVYETIDGKSYLSEEFLESRDPIYECHSACSCPALKCPNRVVERGRTIPLTIFRTTDGRGWGVKSPNNIKKGQFVDCYIGEIITAEETEIRRQNSDVAAKKDVYLFELDKFKDDASRDESLAETVYIDGEFKSGPSRFINHSCDPNLRIFARVGDHAMKRFHELAFFAIKDIPHDTELTFDYVDGEDKLEQSQRDPSQRKEMTRCLCKSKKCRGYLW
;
A
#
# COMPACT_ATOMS: atom_id res chain seq x y z
N MET A 1 20.75 22.38 4.49
CA MET A 1 19.49 22.29 5.25
C MET A 1 18.42 22.95 4.42
N ALA A 2 17.50 22.19 3.82
CA ALA A 2 16.39 22.75 3.08
C ALA A 2 15.45 23.45 4.07
N THR A 3 15.10 24.71 3.81
CA THR A 3 14.17 25.44 4.66
C THR A 3 12.75 25.09 4.25
N PHE A 4 11.78 25.20 5.17
CA PHE A 4 10.35 24.93 4.95
C PHE A 4 9.74 25.66 3.72
N ARG A 5 10.44 26.68 3.19
CA ARG A 5 10.11 27.41 1.95
C ARG A 5 10.41 26.64 0.66
N ASP A 6 11.27 25.63 0.70
CA ASP A 6 11.63 24.80 -0.46
C ASP A 6 10.70 23.59 -0.68
N THR A 7 9.74 23.39 0.24
CA THR A 7 8.85 22.22 0.32
C THR A 7 7.51 22.39 -0.36
N PHE A 8 7.16 23.58 -0.81
CA PHE A 8 5.93 23.82 -1.56
C PHE A 8 6.23 24.88 -2.61
N MET A 9 6.32 24.48 -3.89
CA MET A 9 5.93 25.40 -4.95
C MET A 9 4.56 25.97 -4.52
N PRO A 10 4.36 27.30 -4.58
CA PRO A 10 3.14 27.93 -4.10
C PRO A 10 2.01 27.27 -4.86
N HIS A 11 1.24 26.45 -4.13
CA HIS A 11 -0.02 25.82 -4.47
C HIS A 11 -0.26 25.63 -5.98
N PHE A 12 -0.33 24.38 -6.45
CA PHE A 12 -0.60 24.05 -7.86
C PHE A 12 -1.86 24.73 -8.46
N LYS A 13 -2.68 25.45 -7.68
CA LYS A 13 -3.37 26.69 -8.08
C LYS A 13 -3.38 27.68 -6.90
N GLY A 14 -3.17 28.97 -7.16
CA GLY A 14 -3.03 30.02 -6.15
C GLY A 14 -4.22 30.14 -5.21
N HIS A 15 -3.94 30.19 -3.90
CA HIS A 15 -4.88 30.76 -2.94
C HIS A 15 -4.83 32.30 -3.11
N PRO A 16 -5.93 32.97 -3.48
CA PRO A 16 -6.09 34.38 -3.12
C PRO A 16 -6.08 34.48 -1.59
N GLU A 17 -5.49 35.54 -1.05
CA GLU A 17 -5.29 35.76 0.39
C GLU A 17 -6.54 35.39 1.23
N GLY A 18 -6.37 34.48 2.18
CA GLY A 18 -7.43 34.07 3.11
C GLY A 18 -7.47 32.54 3.30
N TRP A 19 -7.22 32.08 4.52
CA TRP A 19 -7.44 30.68 4.90
C TRP A 19 -8.95 30.35 4.84
N LEU A 20 -9.39 29.72 3.75
CA LEU A 20 -10.68 29.03 3.73
C LEU A 20 -10.45 27.53 3.94
N PRO A 21 -11.23 26.85 4.80
CA PRO A 21 -11.05 25.43 5.05
C PRO A 21 -11.35 24.60 3.80
N ALA A 22 -10.43 23.70 3.46
CA ALA A 22 -10.67 22.50 2.67
C ALA A 22 -11.45 22.70 1.34
N GLU A 23 -10.79 23.26 0.33
CA GLU A 23 -11.19 22.98 -1.05
C GLU A 23 -10.98 21.48 -1.32
N LYS A 24 -12.08 20.76 -1.59
CA LYS A 24 -12.07 19.31 -1.86
C LYS A 24 -11.15 18.93 -3.02
N ASP A 25 -10.87 19.86 -3.92
CA ASP A 25 -10.06 19.63 -5.13
C ASP A 25 -8.57 20.00 -4.94
N CYS A 26 -8.17 20.45 -3.73
CA CYS A 26 -6.79 20.77 -3.42
C CYS A 26 -6.09 19.58 -2.73
N HIS A 27 -5.14 18.95 -3.43
CA HIS A 27 -4.34 17.84 -2.88
C HIS A 27 -3.66 18.18 -1.54
N TRP A 28 -3.21 19.42 -1.35
CA TRP A 28 -2.59 19.82 -0.08
C TRP A 28 -3.60 19.84 1.06
N CYS A 29 -4.80 20.40 0.82
CA CYS A 29 -5.88 20.38 1.80
C CYS A 29 -6.28 18.94 2.17
N GLN A 30 -6.36 18.04 1.19
CA GLN A 30 -6.65 16.62 1.43
C GLN A 30 -5.56 15.94 2.28
N ILE A 31 -4.27 16.17 1.96
CA ILE A 31 -3.15 15.63 2.73
C ILE A 31 -3.09 16.23 4.14
N ALA A 32 -3.44 17.51 4.30
CA ALA A 32 -3.46 18.20 5.58
C ALA A 32 -4.53 17.65 6.53
N THR A 33 -5.58 17.02 6.01
CA THR A 33 -6.60 16.36 6.83
C THR A 33 -6.20 15.00 7.36
N TYR A 34 -5.07 14.43 6.91
CA TYR A 34 -4.63 13.12 7.38
C TYR A 34 -4.41 13.12 8.89
N LYS A 35 -4.88 12.06 9.57
CA LYS A 35 -4.64 11.87 11.02
C LYS A 35 -3.16 11.88 11.37
N THR A 36 -2.34 11.42 10.43
CA THR A 36 -0.87 11.35 10.54
C THR A 36 -0.16 12.63 10.14
N HIS A 37 -0.84 13.69 9.68
CA HIS A 37 -0.20 14.89 9.12
C HIS A 37 0.82 15.53 10.07
N GLY A 38 0.52 15.59 11.38
CA GLY A 38 1.42 16.17 12.38
C GLY A 38 2.64 15.32 12.76
N THR A 39 2.65 14.03 12.44
CA THR A 39 3.71 13.08 12.87
C THR A 39 4.44 12.40 11.71
N ALA A 40 3.76 12.20 10.58
CA ALA A 40 4.23 11.52 9.39
C ALA A 40 3.60 12.18 8.15
N TYR A 41 3.97 13.44 7.91
CA TYR A 41 3.45 14.27 6.82
C TYR A 41 3.73 13.68 5.43
N VAL A 42 2.93 14.10 4.44
CA VAL A 42 3.20 13.90 3.02
C VAL A 42 3.55 15.25 2.40
N SER A 43 4.60 15.31 1.60
CA SER A 43 4.97 16.49 0.81
C SER A 43 5.00 16.15 -0.69
N ILE A 44 4.70 17.11 -1.55
CA ILE A 44 4.78 16.95 -3.02
C ILE A 44 5.81 17.94 -3.56
N ILE A 45 6.83 17.45 -4.27
CA ILE A 45 7.92 18.27 -4.79
C ILE A 45 8.16 17.98 -6.27
N ASN A 46 8.04 19.00 -7.11
CA ASN A 46 8.50 18.94 -8.50
C ASN A 46 9.63 19.95 -8.70
N ARG A 47 10.80 19.47 -9.14
CA ARG A 47 11.97 20.30 -9.50
C ARG A 47 12.50 19.96 -10.90
N VAL A 48 11.71 19.22 -11.68
CA VAL A 48 12.13 18.63 -12.96
C VAL A 48 11.37 19.26 -14.11
N ASP A 49 10.05 19.40 -13.97
CA ASP A 49 9.16 19.96 -14.99
C ASP A 49 7.98 20.71 -14.34
N GLU A 50 7.06 21.20 -15.17
CA GLU A 50 5.85 21.92 -14.72
C GLU A 50 4.63 21.00 -14.65
N VAL A 51 4.80 19.68 -14.76
CA VAL A 51 3.67 18.74 -14.79
C VAL A 51 3.07 18.62 -13.38
N PRO A 52 1.78 18.95 -13.19
CA PRO A 52 1.12 18.76 -11.90
C PRO A 52 0.76 17.29 -11.66
N LEU A 53 0.35 16.96 -10.43
CA LEU A 53 -0.45 15.76 -10.20
C LEU A 53 -1.79 15.88 -10.96
N GLN A 54 -2.36 14.75 -11.34
CA GLN A 54 -3.66 14.69 -12.02
C GLN A 54 -4.72 15.42 -11.17
N THR A 55 -5.43 16.39 -11.75
CA THR A 55 -6.33 17.28 -10.99
C THR A 55 -7.58 16.60 -10.47
N ASN A 56 -7.94 15.45 -11.02
CA ASN A 56 -9.06 14.62 -10.60
C ASN A 56 -8.64 13.49 -9.64
N PHE A 57 -7.38 13.48 -9.20
CA PHE A 57 -6.92 12.54 -8.19
C PHE A 57 -7.34 12.99 -6.79
N LEU A 58 -7.75 12.05 -5.93
CA LEU A 58 -8.12 12.32 -4.54
C LEU A 58 -7.22 11.52 -3.59
N PHE A 59 -6.64 12.22 -2.63
CA PHE A 59 -5.97 11.60 -1.50
C PHE A 59 -6.99 11.09 -0.47
N ILE A 60 -6.95 9.79 -0.19
CA ILE A 60 -7.76 9.10 0.84
C ILE A 60 -6.86 8.48 1.91
N GLU A 61 -7.40 8.13 3.08
CA GLU A 61 -6.64 7.51 4.20
C GLU A 61 -6.88 6.00 4.36
N SER A 62 -7.93 5.47 3.73
CA SER A 62 -8.30 4.05 3.77
C SER A 62 -9.02 3.69 2.48
N SER A 63 -8.95 2.42 2.07
CA SER A 63 -9.72 1.95 0.92
C SER A 63 -11.22 2.13 1.13
N GLU A 64 -11.95 2.45 0.06
CA GLU A 64 -13.39 2.69 0.07
C GLU A 64 -14.09 1.60 -0.76
N PRO A 65 -15.20 1.01 -0.29
CA PRO A 65 -15.96 0.06 -1.11
C PRO A 65 -16.63 0.78 -2.28
N GLY A 66 -16.39 0.29 -3.49
CA GLY A 66 -17.10 0.71 -4.70
C GLY A 66 -18.50 0.12 -4.80
N GLU A 67 -19.17 0.39 -5.92
CA GLU A 67 -20.52 -0.13 -6.18
C GLU A 67 -20.55 -1.67 -6.15
N GLY A 68 -21.56 -2.25 -5.50
CA GLY A 68 -21.72 -3.69 -5.35
C GLY A 68 -20.81 -4.34 -4.29
N ILE A 69 -19.86 -3.61 -3.69
CA ILE A 69 -19.03 -4.14 -2.61
C ILE A 69 -19.73 -4.00 -1.26
N ILE A 70 -19.95 -5.13 -0.60
CA ILE A 70 -20.50 -5.20 0.76
C ILE A 70 -19.40 -5.72 1.68
N LEU A 71 -18.93 -4.85 2.59
CA LEU A 71 -17.98 -5.25 3.63
C LEU A 71 -18.72 -6.01 4.74
N PRO A 72 -18.07 -6.99 5.39
CA PRO A 72 -18.66 -7.68 6.53
C PRO A 72 -18.95 -6.71 7.68
N ASP A 73 -20.05 -6.93 8.38
CA ASP A 73 -20.46 -6.08 9.50
C ASP A 73 -19.48 -6.24 10.68
N PRO A 74 -18.83 -5.15 11.14
CA PRO A 74 -17.88 -5.19 12.26
C PRO A 74 -18.45 -5.75 13.56
N ASN A 75 -19.77 -5.79 13.75
CA ASN A 75 -20.40 -6.38 14.93
C ASN A 75 -20.18 -7.90 15.04
N PHE A 76 -19.84 -8.58 13.94
CA PHE A 76 -19.52 -10.01 13.92
C PHE A 76 -18.03 -10.30 13.99
N PHE A 77 -17.19 -9.26 14.07
CA PHE A 77 -15.75 -9.43 14.20
C PHE A 77 -15.39 -10.10 15.54
N SER A 78 -14.47 -11.05 15.47
CA SER A 78 -14.00 -11.84 16.61
C SER A 78 -12.58 -11.40 16.96
N GLY A 79 -12.46 -10.70 18.09
CA GLY A 79 -11.17 -10.26 18.62
C GLY A 79 -10.59 -11.21 19.67
N CYS A 80 -9.33 -10.98 20.06
CA CYS A 80 -8.69 -11.72 21.14
C CYS A 80 -9.04 -11.17 22.53
N ASP A 81 -8.97 -12.03 23.56
CA ASP A 81 -9.14 -11.66 24.98
C ASP A 81 -7.83 -11.28 25.69
N CYS A 82 -6.75 -11.08 24.94
CA CYS A 82 -5.44 -10.77 25.50
C CYS A 82 -5.44 -9.38 26.19
N ARG A 83 -5.24 -9.34 27.52
CA ARG A 83 -5.22 -8.08 28.28
C ARG A 83 -3.83 -7.49 28.53
N LYS A 84 -2.77 -8.31 28.39
CA LYS A 84 -1.38 -7.88 28.63
C LYS A 84 -0.66 -7.68 27.30
N SER A 85 0.00 -6.53 27.15
CA SER A 85 0.94 -6.28 26.06
C SER A 85 2.06 -7.34 26.10
N GLY A 86 2.16 -8.15 25.04
CA GLY A 86 3.05 -9.30 24.96
C GLY A 86 2.33 -10.64 24.73
N HIS A 87 1.06 -10.77 25.11
CA HIS A 87 0.28 -11.99 24.83
C HIS A 87 -0.14 -12.09 23.35
N CYS A 88 -0.15 -10.96 22.64
CA CYS A 88 -0.44 -10.88 21.21
C CYS A 88 0.81 -11.10 20.32
N LYS A 89 1.89 -11.70 20.84
CA LYS A 89 3.14 -11.89 20.07
C LYS A 89 3.26 -13.26 19.40
N THR A 90 2.55 -14.26 19.91
CA THR A 90 2.64 -15.67 19.50
C THR A 90 1.26 -16.34 19.68
N GLY A 91 1.20 -17.65 19.47
CA GLY A 91 -0.01 -18.48 19.37
C GLY A 91 -0.94 -18.51 20.58
N ARG A 92 -0.65 -17.77 21.65
CA ARG A 92 -1.62 -17.49 22.72
C ARG A 92 -2.74 -16.54 22.27
N CYS A 93 -2.53 -15.80 21.18
CA CYS A 93 -3.48 -14.85 20.65
C CYS A 93 -4.38 -15.52 19.62
N THR A 94 -5.70 -15.49 19.83
CA THR A 94 -6.66 -16.09 18.89
C THR A 94 -6.64 -15.46 17.50
N CYS A 95 -6.16 -14.22 17.35
CA CYS A 95 -5.94 -13.62 16.02
C CYS A 95 -4.91 -14.40 15.17
N HIS A 96 -4.08 -15.24 15.77
CA HIS A 96 -3.07 -16.06 15.08
C HIS A 96 -3.57 -17.46 14.73
N GLN A 97 -4.85 -17.78 14.96
CA GLN A 97 -5.40 -19.12 14.80
C GLN A 97 -5.30 -19.70 13.36
N ASP A 98 -5.22 -18.82 12.35
CA ASP A 98 -5.11 -19.19 10.93
C ASP A 98 -3.71 -18.95 10.36
N MET A 99 -2.72 -18.68 11.22
CA MET A 99 -1.31 -18.68 10.82
C MET A 99 -0.84 -20.11 10.54
N ALA A 100 0.11 -20.26 9.62
CA ALA A 100 0.69 -21.56 9.29
C ALA A 100 1.38 -22.19 10.51
N ASP A 101 2.16 -21.41 11.25
CA ASP A 101 2.63 -21.72 12.59
C ASP A 101 2.18 -20.59 13.54
N PRO A 102 1.27 -20.86 14.49
CA PRO A 102 0.81 -19.86 15.44
C PRO A 102 1.91 -19.32 16.36
N ASP A 103 3.00 -20.06 16.60
CA ASP A 103 4.06 -19.63 17.50
C ASP A 103 5.11 -18.71 16.82
N ASP A 104 5.02 -18.53 15.51
CA ASP A 104 5.86 -17.59 14.76
C ASP A 104 5.66 -16.15 15.25
N VAL A 105 6.77 -15.44 15.36
CA VAL A 105 6.76 -14.03 15.76
C VAL A 105 6.59 -13.16 14.53
N VAL A 106 5.39 -12.62 14.34
CA VAL A 106 5.09 -11.69 13.23
C VAL A 106 5.96 -10.43 13.30
N TYR A 107 6.04 -9.83 14.49
CA TYR A 107 6.73 -8.56 14.71
C TYR A 107 7.75 -8.63 15.85
N GLU A 108 8.99 -8.25 15.54
CA GLU A 108 10.04 -8.02 16.51
C GLU A 108 9.98 -6.59 17.04
N THR A 109 10.22 -6.41 18.34
CA THR A 109 10.24 -5.08 18.96
C THR A 109 11.68 -4.69 19.26
N ILE A 110 12.19 -3.65 18.59
CA ILE A 110 13.54 -3.12 18.78
C ILE A 110 13.40 -1.63 19.14
N ASP A 111 13.98 -1.22 20.27
CA ASP A 111 13.92 0.16 20.78
C ASP A 111 12.51 0.76 20.83
N GLY A 112 11.51 -0.06 21.18
CA GLY A 112 10.12 0.35 21.28
C GLY A 112 9.38 0.49 19.94
N LYS A 113 10.00 0.12 18.82
CA LYS A 113 9.38 0.07 17.49
C LYS A 113 9.21 -1.38 17.05
N SER A 114 8.13 -1.65 16.30
CA SER A 114 7.87 -2.97 15.74
C SER A 114 8.35 -3.06 14.30
N TYR A 115 9.02 -4.15 13.97
CA TYR A 115 9.51 -4.51 12.64
C TYR A 115 9.00 -5.90 12.29
N LEU A 116 8.61 -6.13 11.04
CA LEU A 116 8.28 -7.45 10.52
C LEU A 116 9.51 -8.35 10.67
N SER A 117 9.31 -9.56 11.20
CA SER A 117 10.40 -10.51 11.45
C SER A 117 11.06 -10.99 10.16
N GLU A 118 12.28 -11.50 10.27
CA GLU A 118 13.02 -12.05 9.12
C GLU A 118 12.25 -13.21 8.47
N GLU A 119 11.65 -14.08 9.28
CA GLU A 119 10.83 -15.22 8.83
C GLU A 119 9.67 -14.77 7.95
N PHE A 120 8.91 -13.76 8.39
CA PHE A 120 7.83 -13.20 7.57
C PHE A 120 8.37 -12.47 6.34
N LEU A 121 9.49 -11.75 6.45
CA LEU A 121 10.12 -11.06 5.31
C LEU A 121 10.56 -12.04 4.21
N GLU A 122 10.87 -13.29 4.55
CA GLU A 122 11.27 -14.34 3.62
C GLU A 122 10.10 -15.24 3.18
N SER A 123 9.00 -15.28 3.93
CA SER A 123 7.81 -16.08 3.60
C SER A 123 6.84 -15.33 2.67
N ARG A 124 5.75 -15.99 2.26
CA ARG A 124 4.60 -15.32 1.61
C ARG A 124 3.37 -15.35 2.50
N ASP A 125 3.52 -15.63 3.78
CA ASP A 125 2.39 -15.82 4.68
C ASP A 125 1.67 -14.51 4.97
N PRO A 126 0.35 -14.55 5.13
CA PRO A 126 -0.41 -13.36 5.48
C PRO A 126 -0.15 -12.96 6.94
N ILE A 127 -0.19 -11.65 7.18
CA ILE A 127 -0.06 -11.05 8.50
C ILE A 127 -1.46 -10.98 9.14
N TYR A 128 -1.66 -11.65 10.27
CA TYR A 128 -2.87 -11.51 11.07
C TYR A 128 -2.64 -10.60 12.27
N GLU A 129 -3.24 -9.42 12.24
CA GLU A 129 -3.15 -8.44 13.31
C GLU A 129 -4.36 -8.45 14.23
N CYS A 130 -4.17 -7.96 15.45
CA CYS A 130 -5.30 -7.55 16.27
C CYS A 130 -6.02 -6.34 15.64
N HIS A 131 -7.26 -6.15 16.04
CA HIS A 131 -8.16 -5.13 15.49
C HIS A 131 -9.13 -4.61 16.55
N SER A 132 -10.01 -3.67 16.21
CA SER A 132 -10.87 -2.95 17.14
C SER A 132 -11.72 -3.84 18.08
N ALA A 133 -12.09 -5.06 17.70
CA ALA A 133 -12.85 -5.97 18.58
C ALA A 133 -11.96 -6.73 19.59
N CYS A 134 -10.63 -6.61 19.52
CA CYS A 134 -9.72 -7.25 20.46
C CYS A 134 -9.62 -6.48 21.79
N SER A 135 -9.57 -7.20 22.91
CA SER A 135 -9.38 -6.67 24.27
C SER A 135 -7.98 -6.11 24.56
N CYS A 136 -7.03 -6.27 23.63
CA CYS A 136 -5.65 -5.82 23.80
C CYS A 136 -5.54 -4.29 23.68
N PRO A 137 -4.61 -3.65 24.43
CA PRO A 137 -4.48 -2.19 24.41
C PRO A 137 -4.03 -1.70 23.03
N ALA A 138 -4.90 -1.00 22.29
CA ALA A 138 -4.68 -0.62 20.88
C ALA A 138 -3.31 0.03 20.62
N LEU A 139 -2.90 0.99 21.44
CA LEU A 139 -1.63 1.72 21.27
C LEU A 139 -0.37 0.95 21.68
N LYS A 140 -0.52 -0.14 22.44
CA LYS A 140 0.61 -0.91 23.00
C LYS A 140 0.64 -2.37 22.53
N CYS A 141 -0.37 -2.82 21.79
CA CYS A 141 -0.39 -4.16 21.24
C CYS A 141 0.74 -4.28 20.19
N PRO A 142 1.67 -5.23 20.34
CA PRO A 142 2.73 -5.42 19.36
C PRO A 142 2.18 -5.84 17.99
N ASN A 143 0.99 -6.45 17.94
CA ASN A 143 0.33 -6.98 16.75
C ASN A 143 -0.75 -6.03 16.19
N ARG A 144 -0.42 -4.76 16.02
CA ARG A 144 -1.31 -3.70 15.45
C ARG A 144 -0.48 -2.67 14.69
N VAL A 145 0.57 -3.11 14.01
CA VAL A 145 1.55 -2.22 13.34
C VAL A 145 0.91 -1.53 12.16
N VAL A 146 0.25 -2.28 11.28
CA VAL A 146 -0.42 -1.75 10.08
C VAL A 146 -1.67 -0.95 10.48
N GLU A 147 -2.47 -1.45 11.44
CA GLU A 147 -3.67 -0.74 11.93
C GLU A 147 -3.38 0.68 12.44
N ARG A 148 -2.20 0.90 13.04
CA ARG A 148 -1.80 2.21 13.56
C ARG A 148 -1.49 3.23 12.46
N GLY A 149 -1.41 2.79 11.21
CA GLY A 149 -1.12 3.61 10.05
C GLY A 149 0.34 4.05 9.98
N ARG A 150 0.64 4.83 8.94
CA ARG A 150 1.99 5.27 8.62
C ARG A 150 2.63 6.08 9.74
N THR A 151 3.88 5.76 10.06
CA THR A 151 4.71 6.47 11.05
C THR A 151 5.91 7.21 10.44
N ILE A 152 6.06 7.14 9.11
CA ILE A 152 7.20 7.68 8.37
C ILE A 152 6.71 8.83 7.46
N PRO A 153 7.36 10.01 7.45
CA PRO A 153 7.04 11.05 6.48
C PRO A 153 7.40 10.59 5.06
N LEU A 154 6.58 10.97 4.08
CA LEU A 154 6.78 10.63 2.67
C LEU A 154 6.84 11.89 1.81
N THR A 155 7.65 11.81 0.75
CA THR A 155 7.76 12.84 -0.27
C THR A 155 7.44 12.23 -1.62
N ILE A 156 6.33 12.65 -2.21
CA ILE A 156 6.01 12.42 -3.61
C ILE A 156 6.88 13.38 -4.42
N PHE A 157 7.72 12.86 -5.32
CA PHE A 157 8.66 13.67 -6.08
C PHE A 157 8.63 13.36 -7.57
N ARG A 158 8.96 14.35 -8.40
CA ARG A 158 9.10 14.13 -9.84
C ARG A 158 10.46 13.49 -10.15
N THR A 159 10.45 12.32 -10.77
CA THR A 159 11.66 11.61 -11.21
C THR A 159 12.32 12.34 -12.38
N THR A 160 13.64 12.22 -12.52
CA THR A 160 14.41 12.88 -13.60
C THR A 160 14.60 11.99 -14.83
N ASP A 161 14.09 10.76 -14.81
CA ASP A 161 14.39 9.73 -15.81
C ASP A 161 13.15 9.22 -16.56
N GLY A 162 12.06 10.00 -16.53
CA GLY A 162 10.87 9.74 -17.32
C GLY A 162 9.91 8.72 -16.72
N ARG A 163 10.17 8.21 -15.51
CA ARG A 163 9.22 7.33 -14.78
C ARG A 163 8.02 8.07 -14.19
N GLY A 164 8.01 9.40 -14.28
CA GLY A 164 6.92 10.24 -13.78
C GLY A 164 7.12 10.60 -12.32
N TRP A 165 6.10 10.37 -11.49
CA TRP A 165 6.18 10.61 -10.05
C TRP A 165 6.76 9.39 -9.33
N GLY A 166 7.45 9.62 -8.22
CA GLY A 166 8.04 8.60 -7.35
C GLY A 166 7.79 8.97 -5.88
N VAL A 167 8.12 8.06 -4.97
CA VAL A 167 8.04 8.31 -3.52
C VAL A 167 9.40 8.09 -2.90
N LYS A 168 9.76 8.93 -1.93
CA LYS A 168 10.92 8.75 -1.05
C LYS A 168 10.57 9.16 0.37
N SER A 169 11.44 8.87 1.34
CA SER A 169 11.30 9.40 2.71
C SER A 169 12.50 10.27 3.07
N PRO A 170 12.31 11.41 3.77
CA PRO A 170 13.42 12.17 4.34
C PRO A 170 14.09 11.48 5.55
N ASN A 171 13.53 10.36 6.01
CA ASN A 171 14.07 9.56 7.10
C ASN A 171 14.67 8.26 6.57
N ASN A 172 15.67 7.72 7.28
CA ASN A 172 16.10 6.34 7.06
C ASN A 172 14.96 5.38 7.45
N ILE A 173 14.76 4.31 6.69
CA ILE A 173 13.79 3.25 6.95
C ILE A 173 14.57 1.96 7.22
N LYS A 174 14.25 1.27 8.30
CA LYS A 174 14.90 -0.01 8.64
C LYS A 174 14.24 -1.18 7.94
N LYS A 175 15.01 -2.24 7.66
CA LYS A 175 14.45 -3.53 7.24
C LYS A 175 13.35 -3.98 8.22
N GLY A 176 12.26 -4.53 7.69
CA GLY A 176 11.07 -4.91 8.43
C GLY A 176 10.17 -3.74 8.82
N GLN A 177 10.51 -2.48 8.54
CA GLN A 177 9.67 -1.36 8.94
C GLN A 177 8.45 -1.22 8.01
N PHE A 178 7.26 -1.08 8.60
CA PHE A 178 6.04 -0.73 7.88
C PHE A 178 6.15 0.69 7.29
N VAL A 179 5.77 0.85 6.03
CA VAL A 179 5.86 2.12 5.29
C VAL A 179 4.48 2.74 5.10
N ASP A 180 3.59 2.09 4.36
CA ASP A 180 2.22 2.54 4.11
C ASP A 180 1.38 1.39 3.52
N CYS A 181 0.07 1.56 3.38
CA CYS A 181 -0.78 0.62 2.66
C CYS A 181 -0.97 1.08 1.20
N TYR A 182 -1.08 0.13 0.26
CA TYR A 182 -1.71 0.40 -1.03
C TYR A 182 -3.22 0.43 -0.84
N ILE A 183 -3.84 1.58 -1.14
CA ILE A 183 -5.27 1.82 -0.91
C ILE A 183 -5.92 2.38 -2.16
N GLY A 184 -7.24 2.29 -2.24
CA GLY A 184 -7.99 2.77 -3.39
C GLY A 184 -9.46 2.43 -3.28
N GLU A 185 -10.15 2.47 -4.41
CA GLU A 185 -11.52 1.97 -4.49
C GLU A 185 -11.51 0.44 -4.60
N ILE A 186 -12.24 -0.26 -3.74
CA ILE A 186 -12.42 -1.70 -3.84
C ILE A 186 -13.49 -1.96 -4.90
N ILE A 187 -13.18 -2.74 -5.92
CA ILE A 187 -14.08 -3.02 -7.05
C ILE A 187 -14.15 -4.51 -7.36
N THR A 188 -15.22 -4.94 -8.03
CA THR A 188 -15.41 -6.31 -8.46
C THR A 188 -14.51 -6.65 -9.67
N ALA A 189 -14.35 -7.94 -9.97
CA ALA A 189 -13.68 -8.39 -11.18
C ALA A 189 -14.39 -7.87 -12.45
N GLU A 190 -15.72 -7.82 -12.45
CA GLU A 190 -16.53 -7.29 -13.55
C GLU A 190 -16.26 -5.80 -13.79
N GLU A 191 -16.29 -4.97 -12.74
CA GLU A 191 -16.00 -3.54 -12.85
C GLU A 191 -14.56 -3.29 -13.30
N THR A 192 -13.63 -4.15 -12.89
CA THR A 192 -12.24 -4.08 -13.34
C THR A 192 -12.13 -4.25 -14.85
N GLU A 193 -12.84 -5.22 -15.43
CA GLU A 193 -12.85 -5.46 -16.87
C GLU A 193 -13.51 -4.31 -17.64
N ILE A 194 -14.62 -3.75 -17.12
CA ILE A 194 -15.25 -2.57 -17.69
C ILE A 194 -14.27 -1.38 -17.74
N ARG A 195 -13.53 -1.14 -16.65
CA ARG A 195 -12.54 -0.05 -16.59
C ARG A 195 -11.33 -0.30 -17.50
N ARG A 196 -10.89 -1.55 -17.69
CA ARG A 196 -9.84 -1.90 -18.65
C ARG A 196 -10.26 -1.58 -20.08
N GLN A 197 -11.48 -1.95 -20.46
CA GLN A 197 -12.03 -1.69 -21.80
C GLN A 197 -12.23 -0.20 -22.10
N ASN A 198 -12.54 0.60 -21.08
CA ASN A 198 -12.72 2.04 -21.20
C ASN A 198 -11.41 2.84 -21.14
N SER A 199 -10.27 2.20 -20.85
CA SER A 199 -8.98 2.88 -20.82
C SER A 199 -8.37 3.00 -22.20
N ASP A 200 -7.83 4.18 -22.54
CA ASP A 200 -7.11 4.43 -23.81
C ASP A 200 -5.95 3.44 -24.02
N VAL A 201 -5.37 2.93 -22.93
CA VAL A 201 -4.34 1.88 -22.94
C VAL A 201 -4.58 0.97 -21.74
N ALA A 202 -5.20 -0.20 -21.94
CA ALA A 202 -5.46 -1.17 -20.87
C ALA A 202 -4.21 -1.49 -20.02
N ALA A 203 -3.03 -1.64 -20.65
CA ALA A 203 -1.76 -1.86 -19.94
C ALA A 203 -1.32 -0.71 -19.01
N LYS A 204 -1.83 0.52 -19.19
CA LYS A 204 -1.62 1.62 -18.23
C LYS A 204 -2.60 1.55 -17.06
N LYS A 205 -3.79 0.98 -17.27
CA LYS A 205 -4.78 0.77 -16.22
C LYS A 205 -4.31 -0.28 -15.22
N ASP A 206 -3.69 -1.36 -15.69
CA ASP A 206 -3.17 -2.44 -14.85
C ASP A 206 -2.12 -1.99 -13.83
N VAL A 207 -1.44 -0.85 -14.05
CA VAL A 207 -0.49 -0.26 -13.09
C VAL A 207 -1.15 0.07 -11.75
N TYR A 208 -2.44 0.40 -11.75
CA TYR A 208 -3.13 0.88 -10.55
C TYR A 208 -4.05 -0.16 -9.92
N LEU A 209 -4.17 -1.34 -10.53
CA LEU A 209 -5.05 -2.41 -10.11
C LEU A 209 -4.27 -3.47 -9.34
N PHE A 210 -4.72 -3.78 -8.13
CA PHE A 210 -4.23 -4.91 -7.35
C PHE A 210 -5.34 -5.90 -7.09
N GLU A 211 -5.17 -7.13 -7.55
CA GLU A 211 -6.05 -8.23 -7.19
C GLU A 211 -5.81 -8.65 -5.73
N LEU A 212 -6.89 -8.84 -4.97
CA LEU A 212 -6.85 -9.37 -3.61
C LEU A 212 -7.05 -10.88 -3.64
N ASP A 213 -6.07 -11.62 -4.16
CA ASP A 213 -6.13 -13.07 -4.40
C ASP A 213 -5.54 -13.93 -3.27
N LYS A 214 -4.88 -13.32 -2.27
CA LYS A 214 -4.13 -14.06 -1.23
C LYS A 214 -4.93 -15.17 -0.53
N PHE A 215 -6.22 -14.94 -0.33
CA PHE A 215 -7.13 -15.86 0.38
C PHE A 215 -8.16 -16.50 -0.54
N LYS A 216 -7.99 -16.37 -1.87
CA LYS A 216 -8.89 -17.02 -2.82
C LYS A 216 -8.80 -18.53 -2.63
N ASP A 217 -9.92 -19.17 -2.38
CA ASP A 217 -10.02 -20.61 -2.22
C ASP A 217 -11.40 -21.10 -2.68
N ASP A 218 -11.45 -21.64 -3.90
CA ASP A 218 -12.66 -22.18 -4.52
C ASP A 218 -13.22 -23.41 -3.77
N ALA A 219 -12.42 -24.04 -2.90
CA ALA A 219 -12.82 -25.19 -2.08
C ALA A 219 -13.18 -24.80 -0.63
N SER A 220 -13.06 -23.52 -0.28
CA SER A 220 -13.40 -23.01 1.06
C SER A 220 -14.89 -23.19 1.36
N ARG A 221 -15.21 -23.40 2.63
CA ARG A 221 -16.60 -23.36 3.12
C ARG A 221 -17.13 -21.92 3.22
N ASP A 222 -16.23 -20.95 3.26
CA ASP A 222 -16.56 -19.54 3.18
C ASP A 222 -16.68 -19.15 1.71
N GLU A 223 -17.92 -19.09 1.22
CA GLU A 223 -18.25 -18.75 -0.18
C GLU A 223 -17.70 -17.38 -0.60
N SER A 224 -17.46 -16.48 0.35
CA SER A 224 -16.87 -15.16 0.04
C SER A 224 -15.43 -15.26 -0.47
N LEU A 225 -14.73 -16.37 -0.20
CA LEU A 225 -13.37 -16.62 -0.65
C LEU A 225 -13.27 -17.24 -2.05
N ALA A 226 -14.40 -17.61 -2.68
CA ALA A 226 -14.41 -18.11 -4.05
C ALA A 226 -14.18 -16.99 -5.09
N GLU A 227 -14.47 -15.75 -4.73
CA GLU A 227 -14.34 -14.59 -5.61
C GLU A 227 -13.34 -13.56 -5.07
N THR A 228 -12.48 -13.07 -5.96
CA THR A 228 -11.56 -11.97 -5.65
C THR A 228 -12.19 -10.61 -5.91
N VAL A 229 -11.65 -9.61 -5.24
CA VAL A 229 -11.91 -8.18 -5.51
C VAL A 229 -10.59 -7.50 -5.82
N TYR A 230 -10.67 -6.26 -6.29
CA TYR A 230 -9.50 -5.49 -6.69
C TYR A 230 -9.45 -4.17 -5.92
N ILE A 231 -8.26 -3.64 -5.68
CA ILE A 231 -8.05 -2.25 -5.28
C ILE A 231 -7.63 -1.46 -6.52
N ASP A 232 -8.43 -0.47 -6.90
CA ASP A 232 -8.14 0.49 -7.96
C ASP A 232 -7.68 1.84 -7.37
N GLY A 233 -6.38 2.12 -7.53
CA GLY A 233 -5.75 3.34 -7.06
C GLY A 233 -5.72 4.48 -8.08
N GLU A 234 -6.33 4.36 -9.26
CA GLU A 234 -6.09 5.31 -10.35
C GLU A 234 -6.49 6.75 -10.00
N PHE A 235 -7.71 6.94 -9.49
CA PHE A 235 -8.27 8.27 -9.21
C PHE A 235 -8.41 8.59 -7.72
N LYS A 236 -8.35 7.59 -6.84
CA LYS A 236 -8.36 7.79 -5.39
C LYS A 236 -7.37 6.85 -4.74
N SER A 237 -6.41 7.37 -3.97
CA SER A 237 -5.42 6.53 -3.27
C SER A 237 -4.65 7.32 -2.21
N GLY A 238 -3.69 6.68 -1.55
CA GLY A 238 -2.68 7.31 -0.72
C GLY A 238 -1.39 7.60 -1.49
N PRO A 239 -0.31 8.00 -0.80
CA PRO A 239 0.98 8.26 -1.43
C PRO A 239 1.60 7.03 -2.09
N SER A 240 1.27 5.83 -1.61
CA SER A 240 1.80 4.55 -2.09
C SER A 240 1.50 4.26 -3.57
N ARG A 241 0.44 4.85 -4.14
CA ARG A 241 0.15 4.81 -5.59
C ARG A 241 1.32 5.25 -6.46
N PHE A 242 2.13 6.19 -5.97
CA PHE A 242 3.23 6.77 -6.72
C PHE A 242 4.56 6.01 -6.55
N ILE A 243 4.56 4.87 -5.85
CA ILE A 243 5.76 4.05 -5.69
C ILE A 243 6.04 3.33 -7.01
N ASN A 244 7.24 3.54 -7.57
CA ASN A 244 7.60 2.97 -8.86
C ASN A 244 8.02 1.51 -8.77
N HIS A 245 7.94 0.83 -9.92
CA HIS A 245 8.51 -0.49 -10.11
C HIS A 245 10.05 -0.51 -10.01
N SER A 246 10.60 -1.57 -9.42
CA SER A 246 12.00 -1.98 -9.60
C SER A 246 12.14 -3.51 -9.61
N CYS A 247 13.00 -4.03 -10.50
CA CYS A 247 13.38 -5.45 -10.49
C CYS A 247 14.40 -5.80 -9.38
N ASP A 248 14.90 -4.80 -8.64
CA ASP A 248 15.64 -4.98 -7.38
C ASP A 248 15.04 -4.02 -6.34
N PRO A 249 13.82 -4.32 -5.87
CA PRO A 249 13.04 -3.40 -5.05
C PRO A 249 13.59 -3.26 -3.65
N ASN A 250 13.14 -2.25 -2.91
CA ASN A 250 13.41 -2.08 -1.48
C ASN A 250 12.17 -2.22 -0.59
N LEU A 251 10.99 -2.35 -1.19
CA LEU A 251 9.74 -2.71 -0.53
C LEU A 251 9.15 -4.00 -1.10
N ARG A 252 8.32 -4.67 -0.31
CA ARG A 252 7.42 -5.75 -0.75
C ARG A 252 6.04 -5.57 -0.11
N ILE A 253 5.01 -6.05 -0.81
CA ILE A 253 3.62 -6.06 -0.31
C ILE A 253 3.39 -7.31 0.52
N PHE A 254 2.67 -7.14 1.62
CA PHE A 254 2.21 -8.22 2.49
C PHE A 254 0.71 -8.08 2.69
N ALA A 255 -0.02 -9.18 2.50
CA ALA A 255 -1.42 -9.23 2.82
C ALA A 255 -1.60 -9.16 4.34
N ARG A 256 -2.32 -8.15 4.82
CA ARG A 256 -2.64 -7.97 6.23
C ARG A 256 -4.14 -8.12 6.46
N VAL A 257 -4.49 -8.91 7.46
CA VAL A 257 -5.86 -9.13 7.91
C VAL A 257 -5.99 -8.66 9.35
N GLY A 258 -7.00 -7.84 9.61
CA GLY A 258 -7.44 -7.56 10.97
C GLY A 258 -8.34 -8.68 11.46
N ASP A 259 -9.62 -8.62 11.10
CA ASP A 259 -10.58 -9.68 11.41
C ASP A 259 -10.60 -10.77 10.32
N HIS A 260 -10.81 -12.03 10.71
CA HIS A 260 -10.85 -13.16 9.78
C HIS A 260 -11.96 -13.04 8.71
N ALA A 261 -13.07 -12.36 9.02
CA ALA A 261 -14.12 -12.07 8.03
C ALA A 261 -13.64 -11.10 6.93
N MET A 262 -12.54 -10.37 7.16
CA MET A 262 -11.95 -9.42 6.22
C MET A 262 -10.90 -10.05 5.29
N LYS A 263 -10.72 -11.38 5.28
CA LYS A 263 -9.74 -12.05 4.40
C LYS A 263 -9.91 -11.70 2.91
N ARG A 264 -11.15 -11.68 2.41
CA ARG A 264 -11.45 -11.26 1.03
C ARG A 264 -11.01 -9.81 0.73
N PHE A 265 -11.03 -8.96 1.76
CA PHE A 265 -10.75 -7.53 1.69
C PHE A 265 -9.45 -7.17 2.42
N HIS A 266 -8.46 -8.06 2.41
CA HIS A 266 -7.20 -7.86 3.10
C HIS A 266 -6.47 -6.61 2.60
N GLU A 267 -5.71 -6.00 3.49
CA GLU A 267 -4.93 -4.80 3.19
C GLU A 267 -3.60 -5.18 2.54
N LEU A 268 -3.11 -4.32 1.63
CA LEU A 268 -1.82 -4.48 0.97
C LEU A 268 -0.79 -3.60 1.69
N ALA A 269 -0.07 -4.16 2.65
CA ALA A 269 0.87 -3.42 3.48
C ALA A 269 2.29 -3.45 2.90
N PHE A 270 2.91 -2.29 2.67
CA PHE A 270 4.31 -2.20 2.28
C PHE A 270 5.24 -2.28 3.48
N PHE A 271 6.15 -3.24 3.44
CA PHE A 271 7.28 -3.34 4.37
C PHE A 271 8.62 -3.22 3.65
N ALA A 272 9.58 -2.59 4.30
CA ALA A 272 10.95 -2.51 3.81
C ALA A 272 11.65 -3.87 3.91
N ILE A 273 12.18 -4.38 2.80
CA ILE A 273 12.90 -5.67 2.75
C ILE A 273 14.42 -5.51 2.90
N LYS A 274 14.91 -4.28 2.99
CA LYS A 274 16.30 -3.91 3.31
C LYS A 274 16.32 -2.54 3.99
N ASP A 275 17.43 -2.19 4.64
CA ASP A 275 17.65 -0.83 5.14
C ASP A 275 17.65 0.16 3.95
N ILE A 276 16.86 1.24 4.07
CA ILE A 276 16.68 2.26 3.05
C ILE A 276 17.21 3.59 3.59
N PRO A 277 18.31 4.13 3.05
CA PRO A 277 18.79 5.46 3.41
C PRO A 277 17.76 6.53 3.07
N HIS A 278 17.74 7.63 3.84
CA HIS A 278 16.94 8.81 3.54
C HIS A 278 17.15 9.28 2.09
N ASP A 279 16.09 9.86 1.53
CA ASP A 279 16.00 10.35 0.16
C ASP A 279 16.19 9.30 -0.94
N THR A 280 16.30 8.01 -0.60
CA THR A 280 16.26 6.91 -1.57
C THR A 280 14.82 6.73 -2.07
N GLU A 281 14.66 6.55 -3.38
CA GLU A 281 13.37 6.21 -3.98
C GLU A 281 12.86 4.86 -3.43
N LEU A 282 11.60 4.84 -3.00
CA LEU A 282 10.87 3.65 -2.62
C LEU A 282 10.38 2.96 -3.89
N THR A 283 10.60 1.64 -3.97
CA THR A 283 10.24 0.83 -5.13
C THR A 283 9.84 -0.58 -4.69
N PHE A 284 8.90 -1.18 -5.42
CA PHE A 284 8.50 -2.58 -5.26
C PHE A 284 8.47 -3.30 -6.60
N ASP A 285 8.42 -4.63 -6.58
CA ASP A 285 8.22 -5.42 -7.79
C ASP A 285 6.72 -5.58 -8.02
N TYR A 286 6.21 -5.02 -9.13
CA TYR A 286 4.78 -5.03 -9.48
C TYR A 286 4.20 -6.44 -9.64
N VAL A 287 5.05 -7.44 -9.88
CA VAL A 287 4.62 -8.84 -10.03
C VAL A 287 5.22 -9.76 -8.95
N ASP A 288 5.89 -9.21 -7.94
CA ASP A 288 6.58 -9.96 -6.87
C ASP A 288 7.48 -11.11 -7.38
N GLY A 289 8.15 -10.90 -8.52
CA GLY A 289 8.99 -11.90 -9.17
C GLY A 289 8.24 -13.05 -9.85
N GLU A 290 6.90 -13.01 -9.89
CA GLU A 290 6.10 -13.95 -10.67
C GLU A 290 6.14 -13.57 -12.16
N ASP A 291 6.45 -14.54 -13.01
CA ASP A 291 6.31 -14.41 -14.46
C ASP A 291 4.83 -14.61 -14.82
N LYS A 292 3.99 -13.62 -14.50
CA LYS A 292 2.55 -13.60 -14.83
C LYS A 292 2.29 -13.34 -16.33
N LEU A 293 3.31 -13.46 -17.20
CA LEU A 293 3.09 -13.39 -18.64
C LEU A 293 2.18 -14.53 -19.08
N GLU A 294 0.95 -14.18 -19.43
CA GLU A 294 0.07 -15.09 -20.16
C GLU A 294 0.79 -15.59 -21.42
N GLN A 295 0.49 -16.83 -21.85
CA GLN A 295 1.09 -17.39 -23.06
C GLN A 295 0.90 -16.50 -24.30
N SER A 296 -0.17 -15.71 -24.35
CA SER A 296 -0.46 -14.67 -25.35
C SER A 296 0.58 -13.53 -25.37
N GLN A 297 1.03 -13.08 -24.20
CA GLN A 297 2.00 -11.99 -24.03
C GLN A 297 3.46 -12.41 -24.32
N ARG A 298 3.70 -13.73 -24.48
CA ARG A 298 4.99 -14.27 -24.94
C ARG A 298 5.19 -14.14 -26.44
N ASP A 299 4.12 -13.84 -27.20
CA ASP A 299 4.21 -13.54 -28.63
C ASP A 299 5.04 -12.24 -28.84
N PRO A 300 6.15 -12.28 -29.60
CA PRO A 300 6.91 -11.10 -29.97
C PRO A 300 6.08 -9.99 -30.62
N SER A 301 4.92 -10.31 -31.22
CA SER A 301 4.00 -9.35 -31.82
C SER A 301 3.24 -8.50 -30.79
N GLN A 302 2.95 -9.06 -29.60
CA GLN A 302 2.25 -8.39 -28.49
C GLN A 302 3.18 -7.64 -27.54
N ARG A 303 4.51 -7.88 -27.61
CA ARG A 303 5.53 -7.11 -26.86
C ARG A 303 5.53 -5.61 -27.15
N LYS A 304 4.85 -5.15 -28.21
CA LYS A 304 4.71 -3.72 -28.55
C LYS A 304 3.84 -2.95 -27.54
N GLU A 305 2.97 -3.63 -26.81
CA GLU A 305 2.07 -3.01 -25.82
C GLU A 305 2.64 -3.03 -24.40
N MET A 306 3.75 -3.74 -24.17
CA MET A 306 4.40 -3.83 -22.86
C MET A 306 5.18 -2.55 -22.53
N THR A 307 4.96 -2.02 -21.32
CA THR A 307 5.69 -0.84 -20.84
C THR A 307 7.12 -1.22 -20.49
N ARG A 308 8.10 -0.53 -21.09
CA ARG A 308 9.53 -0.75 -20.83
C ARG A 308 9.88 -0.39 -19.39
N CYS A 309 10.65 -1.25 -18.73
CA CYS A 309 11.15 -1.00 -17.39
C CYS A 309 12.35 -0.04 -17.42
N LEU A 310 12.25 1.03 -16.64
CA LEU A 310 13.29 2.06 -16.50
C LEU A 310 13.95 2.05 -15.11
N CYS A 311 13.88 0.93 -14.38
CA CYS A 311 14.39 0.85 -13.00
C CYS A 311 15.92 0.92 -12.88
N LYS A 312 16.66 0.80 -14.00
CA LYS A 312 18.14 0.82 -14.08
C LYS A 312 18.87 -0.26 -13.26
N SER A 313 18.15 -1.19 -12.64
CA SER A 313 18.75 -2.33 -11.96
C SER A 313 19.56 -3.18 -12.94
N LYS A 314 20.71 -3.71 -12.49
CA LYS A 314 21.47 -4.71 -13.26
C LYS A 314 20.70 -6.02 -13.45
N LYS A 315 19.69 -6.26 -12.60
CA LYS A 315 18.77 -7.41 -12.65
C LYS A 315 17.46 -7.08 -13.40
N CYS A 316 17.44 -6.01 -14.20
CA CYS A 316 16.24 -5.57 -14.90
C CYS A 316 15.72 -6.64 -15.87
N ARG A 317 14.42 -6.94 -15.79
CA ARG A 317 13.72 -7.87 -16.68
C ARG A 317 13.30 -7.25 -18.02
N GLY A 318 13.46 -5.93 -18.17
CA GLY A 318 13.22 -5.18 -19.40
C GLY A 318 11.82 -4.56 -19.52
N TYR A 319 10.82 -5.13 -18.84
CA TYR A 319 9.42 -4.68 -18.84
C TYR A 319 8.84 -4.68 -17.41
N LEU A 320 7.75 -3.94 -17.20
CA LEU A 320 7.15 -3.78 -15.86
C LEU A 320 6.42 -5.05 -15.36
N TRP A 321 5.88 -5.82 -16.29
CA TRP A 321 5.16 -7.09 -16.11
C TRP A 321 5.96 -8.18 -16.81
#